data_AF-A0A2R5E9R9-F1
#
_entry.id   AF-A0A2R5E9R9-F1
#
_cell.length_a   1.000
_cell.length_b   1.000
_cell.length_c   1.000
_cell.angle_alpha   90.00
_cell.angle_beta   90.00
_cell.angle_gamma   90.00
#
_symmetry.space_group_name_H-M   'P 1'
#
loop_
_entity.id
_entity.type
_entity.pdbx_description
1 polymer ?
#
loop_
_entity_poly.entity_id
_entity_poly.type
_entity_poly.pdbx_seq_one_letter_code
_entity_poly.pdbx_strand_id
1 'polypeptide(L)'
;MSDAPSPPTQRQARSRYQRGMLAWLQVPGDPAGLPEMRAALRTMEARGEGDFINFWRTAETYLRAISDGTLAVDAESRRLCARIDLQMRAALGGAVLPEEGLADELRQRILKGAGQLPPVAELISLRPADEAPPLDAAAVSAWLAASTRLAVAWPERGSAGIGDFRRGLIDLCGAAIALNLPEALHLAEALAGVGDLLDDPAMVEVPVVRAAVAAALEIVGDVDALGLPVFAQRVAHVVQRLEQCREAEQPPVSPTLLRLFAVEIREQTGLMREELACLAPDAGVLVAGALELADHAGHLELEGPQQLAAALARAAERAAAGAMGMAGSAEAGEGLDHPEVRELLEMALAELETMADFMAAERLPLASDDILHMLAQD
;
A
#
# COMPACT_ATOMS: atom_id res chain seq x y z
N MET A 1 -17.20 7.22 42.48
CA MET A 1 -16.34 6.10 42.06
C MET A 1 -17.25 5.09 41.40
N SER A 2 -17.12 4.93 40.08
CA SER A 2 -17.99 4.06 39.28
C SER A 2 -17.60 2.61 39.55
N ASP A 3 -18.48 1.85 40.23
CA ASP A 3 -18.35 0.40 40.40
C ASP A 3 -18.57 -0.26 39.03
N ALA A 4 -17.51 -0.35 38.24
CA ALA A 4 -17.51 -1.22 37.08
C ALA A 4 -17.67 -2.68 37.57
N PRO A 5 -18.63 -3.45 37.05
CA PRO A 5 -18.85 -4.82 37.49
C PRO A 5 -17.56 -5.63 37.32
N SER A 6 -17.16 -6.35 38.36
CA SER A 6 -15.96 -7.19 38.33
C SER A 6 -16.00 -8.12 37.13
N PRO A 7 -14.91 -8.25 36.35
CA PRO A 7 -14.94 -9.01 35.12
C PRO A 7 -15.30 -10.48 35.41
N PRO A 8 -16.08 -11.15 34.54
CA PRO A 8 -16.63 -12.48 34.80
C PRO A 8 -15.54 -13.53 35.08
N THR A 9 -15.76 -14.42 36.04
CA THR A 9 -14.81 -15.49 36.34
C THR A 9 -14.74 -16.52 35.20
N GLN A 10 -13.66 -17.30 35.10
CA GLN A 10 -13.56 -18.39 34.10
C GLN A 10 -14.72 -19.41 34.22
N ARG A 11 -15.22 -19.66 35.44
CA ARG A 11 -16.40 -20.52 35.67
C ARG A 11 -17.68 -19.90 35.09
N GLN A 12 -17.86 -18.59 35.28
CA GLN A 12 -18.98 -17.85 34.68
C GLN A 12 -18.86 -17.79 33.15
N ALA A 13 -17.64 -17.64 32.61
CA ALA A 13 -17.37 -17.69 31.18
C ALA A 13 -17.82 -19.03 30.59
N ARG A 14 -17.43 -20.15 31.20
CA ARG A 14 -17.89 -21.48 30.75
C ARG A 14 -19.41 -21.65 30.82
N SER A 15 -20.06 -21.17 31.88
CA SER A 15 -21.54 -21.20 31.97
C SER A 15 -22.20 -20.38 30.86
N ARG A 16 -21.65 -19.20 30.52
CA ARG A 16 -22.10 -18.38 29.37
C ARG A 16 -21.91 -19.10 28.05
N TYR A 17 -20.75 -19.73 27.86
CA TYR A 17 -20.47 -20.53 26.67
C TYR A 17 -21.51 -21.64 26.47
N GLN A 18 -21.81 -22.40 27.52
CA GLN A 18 -22.80 -23.49 27.46
C GLN A 18 -24.21 -22.97 27.18
N ARG A 19 -24.60 -21.84 27.77
CA ARG A 19 -25.90 -21.21 27.49
C ARG A 19 -26.02 -20.76 26.04
N GLY A 20 -24.98 -20.08 25.53
CA GLY A 20 -24.93 -19.66 24.13
C GLY A 20 -24.95 -20.85 23.17
N MET A 21 -24.23 -21.93 23.49
CA MET A 21 -24.24 -23.16 22.70
C MET A 21 -25.62 -23.82 22.68
N LEU A 22 -26.32 -23.87 23.81
CA LEU A 22 -27.68 -24.40 23.86
C LEU A 22 -28.66 -23.56 23.04
N ALA A 23 -28.60 -22.23 23.15
CA ALA A 23 -29.44 -21.33 22.36
C ALA A 23 -29.21 -21.53 20.86
N TRP A 24 -27.94 -21.60 20.44
CA TRP A 24 -27.55 -21.78 19.05
C TRP A 24 -27.97 -23.14 18.47
N LEU A 25 -27.94 -24.20 19.27
CA LEU A 25 -28.31 -25.55 18.82
C LEU A 25 -29.82 -25.80 18.78
N GLN A 26 -30.62 -24.97 19.47
CA GLN A 26 -32.08 -25.16 19.55
C GLN A 26 -32.81 -24.77 18.27
N VAL A 27 -32.33 -23.75 17.54
CA VAL A 27 -32.97 -23.23 16.33
C VAL A 27 -31.99 -23.33 15.16
N PRO A 28 -32.16 -24.28 14.22
CA PRO A 28 -31.30 -24.41 13.06
C PRO A 28 -31.28 -23.13 12.21
N GLY A 29 -30.08 -22.61 11.93
CA GLY A 29 -29.89 -21.41 11.09
C GLY A 29 -29.97 -20.08 11.83
N ASP A 30 -30.32 -20.08 13.13
CA ASP A 30 -30.29 -18.87 13.95
C ASP A 30 -28.91 -18.71 14.61
N PRO A 31 -28.16 -17.62 14.37
CA PRO A 31 -26.88 -17.37 15.02
C PRO A 31 -27.02 -16.96 16.50
N ALA A 32 -28.24 -16.89 17.04
CA ALA A 32 -28.49 -16.61 18.44
C ALA A 32 -27.63 -17.49 19.36
N GLY A 33 -26.88 -16.86 20.27
CA GLY A 33 -25.97 -17.55 21.20
C GLY A 33 -24.50 -17.58 20.78
N LEU A 34 -24.17 -17.45 19.48
CA LEU A 34 -22.77 -17.35 19.01
C LEU A 34 -22.04 -16.11 19.58
N PRO A 35 -22.65 -14.90 19.65
CA PRO A 35 -22.01 -13.76 20.30
C PRO A 35 -21.68 -14.00 21.77
N GLU A 36 -22.55 -14.71 22.49
CA GLU A 36 -22.33 -15.05 23.90
C GLU A 36 -21.20 -16.08 24.07
N MET A 37 -21.12 -17.10 23.21
CA MET A 37 -20.02 -18.06 23.19
C MET A 37 -18.68 -17.36 22.92
N ARG A 38 -18.63 -16.42 21.95
CA ARG A 38 -17.42 -15.64 21.65
C ARG A 38 -16.97 -14.77 22.82
N ALA A 39 -17.90 -14.08 23.48
CA ALA A 39 -17.59 -13.27 24.66
C ALA A 39 -17.02 -14.11 25.81
N ALA A 40 -17.50 -15.34 25.98
CA ALA A 40 -16.95 -16.29 26.93
C ALA A 40 -15.50 -16.68 26.60
N LEU A 41 -15.18 -16.95 25.33
CA LEU A 41 -13.81 -17.28 24.92
C LEU A 41 -12.84 -16.11 25.11
N ARG A 42 -13.24 -14.87 24.81
CA ARG A 42 -12.42 -13.68 25.11
C ARG A 42 -12.16 -13.51 26.61
N THR A 43 -13.12 -13.90 27.45
CA THR A 43 -12.94 -13.91 28.91
C THR A 43 -11.93 -14.97 29.34
N MET A 44 -11.92 -16.14 28.68
CA MET A 44 -10.91 -17.18 28.91
C MET A 44 -9.53 -16.75 28.43
N GLU A 45 -9.44 -16.10 27.27
CA GLU A 45 -8.20 -15.56 26.73
C GLU A 45 -7.57 -14.52 27.67
N ALA A 46 -8.35 -13.52 28.11
CA ALA A 46 -7.88 -12.45 28.97
C ALA A 46 -7.41 -12.93 30.36
N ARG A 47 -7.76 -14.16 30.74
CA ARG A 47 -7.36 -14.81 32.00
C ARG A 47 -6.50 -16.05 31.79
N GLY A 48 -6.19 -16.36 30.53
CA GLY A 48 -5.45 -17.55 30.16
C GLY A 48 -3.98 -17.35 30.46
N GLU A 49 -3.28 -18.45 30.75
CA GLU A 49 -1.83 -18.49 30.88
C GLU A 49 -1.30 -19.56 29.92
N GLY A 50 -0.08 -19.36 29.41
CA GLY A 50 0.59 -20.32 28.53
C GLY A 50 -0.13 -20.60 27.21
N ASP A 51 -0.01 -21.83 26.71
CA ASP A 51 -0.45 -22.24 25.37
C ASP A 51 -1.97 -22.19 25.15
N PHE A 52 -2.74 -22.11 26.24
CA PHE A 52 -4.19 -21.91 26.17
C PHE A 52 -4.58 -20.57 25.53
N ILE A 53 -3.76 -19.52 25.65
CA ILE A 53 -4.06 -18.20 25.06
C ILE A 53 -4.24 -18.32 23.53
N ASN A 54 -3.31 -19.00 22.86
CA ASN A 54 -3.35 -19.18 21.41
C ASN A 54 -4.53 -20.05 20.98
N PHE A 55 -4.86 -21.06 21.80
CA PHE A 55 -6.05 -21.88 21.58
C PHE A 55 -7.34 -21.05 21.68
N TRP A 56 -7.50 -20.20 22.70
CA TRP A 56 -8.69 -19.36 22.88
C TRP A 56 -8.88 -18.38 21.72
N ARG A 57 -7.81 -17.75 21.23
CA ARG A 57 -7.85 -16.89 20.03
C ARG A 57 -8.32 -17.64 18.79
N THR A 58 -7.81 -18.86 18.59
CA THR A 58 -8.18 -19.71 17.46
C THR A 58 -9.66 -20.10 17.54
N ALA A 59 -10.12 -20.49 18.74
CA ALA A 59 -11.52 -20.85 18.98
C ALA A 59 -12.48 -19.65 18.81
N GLU A 60 -12.10 -18.43 19.24
CA GLU A 60 -12.92 -17.22 19.00
C GLU A 60 -13.03 -16.92 17.50
N THR A 61 -11.90 -17.00 16.77
CA THR A 61 -11.86 -16.78 15.32
C THR A 61 -12.74 -17.80 14.59
N TYR A 62 -12.71 -19.06 15.04
CA TYR A 62 -13.57 -20.12 14.50
C TYR A 62 -15.06 -19.80 14.69
N LEU A 63 -15.48 -19.41 15.90
CA LEU A 63 -16.87 -19.03 16.15
C LEU A 63 -17.29 -17.74 15.42
N ARG A 64 -16.36 -16.81 15.22
CA ARG A 64 -16.59 -15.62 14.38
C ARG A 64 -16.86 -16.02 12.93
N ALA A 65 -16.07 -16.92 12.37
CA ALA A 65 -16.28 -17.41 11.00
C ALA A 65 -17.64 -18.11 10.82
N ILE A 66 -18.16 -18.78 11.85
CA ILE A 66 -19.55 -19.30 11.83
C ILE A 66 -20.56 -18.16 11.91
N SER A 67 -20.36 -17.21 12.84
CA SER A 67 -21.26 -16.08 13.07
C SER A 67 -21.44 -15.18 11.85
N ASP A 68 -20.37 -14.99 11.07
CA ASP A 68 -20.35 -14.08 9.92
C ASP A 68 -20.68 -14.82 8.61
N GLY A 69 -21.12 -16.09 8.70
CA GLY A 69 -21.54 -16.91 7.55
C GLY A 69 -20.40 -17.48 6.70
N THR A 70 -19.13 -17.27 7.08
CA THR A 70 -17.96 -17.82 6.38
C THR A 70 -17.88 -19.34 6.49
N LEU A 71 -18.45 -19.93 7.55
CA LEU A 71 -18.50 -21.38 7.76
C LEU A 71 -19.93 -21.87 7.84
N ALA A 72 -20.27 -22.83 6.99
CA ALA A 72 -21.54 -23.55 7.07
C ALA A 72 -21.66 -24.35 8.38
N VAL A 73 -22.83 -24.30 9.01
CA VAL A 73 -23.13 -25.04 10.23
C VAL A 73 -23.49 -26.49 9.89
N ASP A 74 -22.57 -27.41 10.18
CA ASP A 74 -22.75 -28.85 9.96
C ASP A 74 -22.51 -29.68 11.24
N ALA A 75 -22.53 -31.01 11.12
CA ALA A 75 -22.28 -31.91 12.25
C ALA A 75 -20.87 -31.75 12.82
N GLU A 76 -19.87 -31.50 11.97
CA GLU A 76 -18.48 -31.28 12.38
C GLU A 76 -18.35 -29.99 13.19
N SER A 77 -19.04 -28.92 12.78
CA SER A 77 -18.99 -27.64 13.48
C SER A 77 -19.55 -27.70 14.89
N ARG A 78 -20.63 -28.48 15.08
CA ARG A 78 -21.21 -28.75 16.40
C ARG A 78 -20.28 -29.59 17.27
N ARG A 79 -19.59 -30.58 16.69
CA ARG A 79 -18.59 -31.41 17.38
C ARG A 79 -17.41 -30.57 17.87
N LEU A 80 -16.88 -29.67 17.04
CA LEU A 80 -15.78 -28.78 17.40
C LEU A 80 -16.17 -27.82 18.54
N CYS A 81 -17.39 -27.25 18.49
CA CYS A 81 -17.91 -26.42 19.58
C CYS A 81 -18.03 -27.19 20.92
N ALA A 82 -18.40 -28.47 20.88
CA ALA A 82 -18.43 -29.32 22.07
C ALA A 82 -17.01 -29.58 22.63
N ARG A 83 -16.02 -29.80 21.76
CA ARG A 83 -14.62 -29.98 22.16
C ARG A 83 -14.04 -28.71 22.77
N ILE A 84 -14.44 -27.53 22.32
CA ILE A 84 -14.08 -26.26 22.97
C ILE A 84 -14.62 -26.18 24.41
N ASP A 85 -15.86 -26.63 24.72
CA ASP A 85 -16.34 -26.72 26.13
C ASP A 85 -15.47 -27.66 26.96
N LEU A 86 -15.01 -28.78 26.38
CA LEU A 86 -14.12 -29.71 27.07
C LEU A 86 -12.78 -29.06 27.42
N GLN A 87 -12.23 -28.25 26.53
CA GLN A 87 -11.02 -27.47 26.82
C GLN A 87 -11.27 -26.43 27.92
N MET A 88 -12.44 -25.76 27.93
CA MET A 88 -12.78 -24.82 29.01
C MET A 88 -12.88 -25.53 30.37
N ARG A 89 -13.41 -26.75 30.38
CA ARG A 89 -13.47 -27.61 31.57
C ARG A 89 -12.07 -28.03 32.03
N ALA A 90 -11.20 -28.44 31.10
CA ALA A 90 -9.84 -28.86 31.39
C ALA A 90 -9.01 -27.71 31.99
N ALA A 91 -9.08 -26.52 31.39
CA ALA A 91 -8.42 -25.33 31.92
C ALA A 91 -8.89 -24.97 33.34
N LEU A 92 -10.21 -25.03 33.59
CA LEU A 92 -10.76 -24.85 34.95
C LEU A 92 -10.32 -25.93 35.94
N GLY A 93 -9.99 -27.12 35.44
CA GLY A 93 -9.44 -28.24 36.21
C GLY A 93 -7.92 -28.16 36.43
N GLY A 94 -7.26 -27.11 35.95
CA GLY A 94 -5.82 -26.90 36.11
C GLY A 94 -4.95 -27.53 35.02
N ALA A 95 -5.52 -27.92 33.88
CA ALA A 95 -4.71 -28.34 32.74
C ALA A 95 -3.81 -27.20 32.27
N VAL A 96 -2.56 -27.52 31.94
CA VAL A 96 -1.55 -26.55 31.49
C VAL A 96 -1.52 -26.42 29.96
N LEU A 97 -1.96 -27.45 29.23
CA LEU A 97 -2.00 -27.50 27.77
C LEU A 97 -3.37 -27.88 27.22
N PRO A 98 -3.78 -27.33 26.06
CA PRO A 98 -4.97 -27.76 25.35
C PRO A 98 -4.78 -29.15 24.70
N GLU A 99 -5.88 -29.76 24.27
CA GLU A 99 -5.85 -30.98 23.44
C GLU A 99 -4.99 -30.79 22.18
N GLU A 100 -4.08 -31.74 21.97
CA GLU A 100 -3.16 -31.76 20.84
C GLU A 100 -3.91 -31.80 19.50
N GLY A 101 -3.49 -30.96 18.55
CA GLY A 101 -4.06 -30.91 17.20
C GLY A 101 -5.43 -30.22 17.06
N LEU A 102 -6.17 -29.96 18.15
CA LEU A 102 -7.48 -29.30 18.06
C LEU A 102 -7.37 -27.88 17.49
N ALA A 103 -6.35 -27.11 17.89
CA ALA A 103 -6.14 -25.77 17.34
C ALA A 103 -5.86 -25.80 15.83
N ASP A 104 -5.12 -26.81 15.35
CA ASP A 104 -4.87 -27.00 13.92
C ASP A 104 -6.13 -27.40 13.16
N GLU A 105 -6.97 -28.27 13.74
CA GLU A 105 -8.25 -28.66 13.16
C GLU A 105 -9.20 -27.46 13.00
N LEU A 106 -9.26 -26.58 14.01
CA LEU A 106 -10.01 -25.31 13.93
C LEU A 106 -9.46 -24.41 12.81
N ARG A 107 -8.14 -24.25 12.70
CA ARG A 107 -7.49 -23.45 11.63
C ARG A 107 -7.77 -24.01 10.24
N GLN A 108 -7.62 -25.32 10.06
CA GLN A 108 -7.89 -25.98 8.78
C GLN A 108 -9.34 -25.80 8.36
N ARG A 109 -10.28 -25.84 9.31
CA ARG A 109 -11.69 -25.62 9.02
C ARG A 109 -11.95 -24.17 8.57
N ILE A 110 -11.38 -23.17 9.26
CA ILE A 110 -11.46 -21.76 8.85
C ILE A 110 -10.92 -21.58 7.42
N LEU A 111 -9.75 -22.14 7.12
CA LEU A 111 -9.14 -22.04 5.79
C LEU A 111 -9.99 -22.68 4.68
N LYS A 112 -10.63 -23.83 4.96
CA LYS A 112 -11.56 -24.47 4.02
C LYS A 112 -12.84 -23.65 3.78
N GLY A 113 -13.33 -22.94 4.81
CA GLY A 113 -14.50 -22.06 4.70
C GLY A 113 -14.24 -20.73 4.01
N ALA A 114 -13.02 -20.20 4.10
CA ALA A 114 -12.64 -18.93 3.47
C ALA A 114 -12.81 -18.90 1.93
N GLY A 115 -12.97 -20.07 1.28
CA GLY A 115 -13.30 -20.20 -0.14
C GLY A 115 -14.80 -20.22 -0.47
N GLN A 116 -15.70 -20.03 0.51
CA GLN A 116 -17.16 -20.13 0.35
C GLN A 116 -17.91 -18.85 0.77
N LEU A 117 -17.33 -17.66 0.54
CA LEU A 117 -18.10 -16.43 0.66
C LEU A 117 -19.29 -16.47 -0.32
N PRO A 118 -20.49 -15.99 0.06
CA PRO A 118 -21.56 -15.77 -0.91
C PRO A 118 -21.04 -14.86 -2.04
N PRO A 119 -21.54 -14.99 -3.28
CA PRO A 119 -21.19 -14.06 -4.34
C PRO A 119 -21.33 -12.62 -3.86
N VAL A 120 -20.37 -11.74 -4.20
CA VAL A 120 -20.35 -10.33 -3.77
C VAL A 120 -21.70 -9.62 -4.01
N ALA A 121 -22.46 -10.05 -5.01
CA ALA A 121 -23.81 -9.58 -5.29
C ALA A 121 -24.85 -9.84 -4.16
N GLU A 122 -24.76 -10.98 -3.46
CA GLU A 122 -25.63 -11.27 -2.31
C GLU A 122 -25.23 -10.45 -1.08
N LEU A 123 -23.94 -10.17 -0.90
CA LEU A 123 -23.45 -9.30 0.17
C LEU A 123 -23.89 -7.83 -0.03
N ILE A 124 -23.91 -7.35 -1.27
CA ILE A 124 -24.43 -6.01 -1.61
C ILE A 124 -25.92 -5.89 -1.28
N SER A 125 -26.71 -6.95 -1.51
CA SER A 125 -28.16 -6.96 -1.29
C SER A 125 -28.57 -6.99 0.18
N LEU A 126 -27.66 -7.36 1.08
CA LEU A 126 -27.88 -7.42 2.53
C LEU A 126 -27.48 -6.14 3.27
N ARG A 127 -26.82 -5.20 2.58
CA ARG A 127 -26.52 -3.88 3.14
C ARG A 127 -27.80 -3.04 3.15
N PRO A 128 -28.17 -2.40 4.28
CA PRO A 128 -29.26 -1.44 4.28
C PRO A 128 -28.96 -0.35 3.24
N ALA A 129 -29.93 -0.06 2.37
CA ALA A 129 -29.79 1.02 1.41
C ALA A 129 -29.60 2.34 2.19
N ASP A 130 -28.47 3.00 1.97
CA ASP A 130 -28.28 4.36 2.46
C ASP A 130 -29.31 5.23 1.72
N GLU A 131 -30.17 5.94 2.48
CA GLU A 131 -31.21 6.79 1.88
C GLU A 131 -30.57 8.09 1.41
N ALA A 132 -30.64 8.34 0.09
CA ALA A 132 -30.10 9.56 -0.49
C ALA A 132 -30.88 10.80 0.01
N PRO A 133 -30.21 11.94 0.21
CA PRO A 133 -30.91 13.18 0.48
C PRO A 133 -31.82 13.54 -0.70
N PRO A 134 -32.95 14.23 -0.47
CA PRO A 134 -33.78 14.72 -1.57
C PRO A 134 -32.99 15.78 -2.36
N LEU A 135 -32.69 15.49 -3.62
CA LEU A 135 -31.98 16.38 -4.54
C LEU A 135 -32.95 17.06 -5.51
N ASP A 136 -32.59 18.26 -5.96
CA ASP A 136 -33.33 18.95 -7.01
C ASP A 136 -33.19 18.21 -8.36
N ALA A 137 -34.32 17.81 -8.94
CA ALA A 137 -34.35 17.06 -10.18
C ALA A 137 -33.76 17.85 -11.36
N ALA A 138 -33.89 19.17 -11.37
CA ALA A 138 -33.29 20.01 -12.41
C ALA A 138 -31.75 20.03 -12.27
N ALA A 139 -31.23 20.16 -11.06
CA ALA A 139 -29.80 20.05 -10.78
C ALA A 139 -29.22 18.67 -11.14
N VAL A 140 -29.89 17.57 -10.78
CA VAL A 140 -29.47 16.21 -11.16
C VAL A 140 -29.48 16.03 -12.69
N SER A 141 -30.51 16.54 -13.37
CA SER A 141 -30.57 16.48 -14.84
C SER A 141 -29.46 17.31 -15.50
N ALA A 142 -29.11 18.46 -14.94
CA ALA A 142 -28.00 19.29 -15.43
C ALA A 142 -26.66 18.59 -15.23
N TRP A 143 -26.45 17.94 -14.07
CA TRP A 143 -25.27 17.14 -13.79
C TRP A 143 -25.12 15.97 -14.78
N LEU A 144 -26.19 15.21 -15.02
CA LEU A 144 -26.20 14.12 -15.98
C LEU A 144 -25.90 14.59 -17.42
N ALA A 145 -26.44 15.74 -17.81
CA ALA A 145 -26.16 16.32 -19.12
C ALA A 145 -24.69 16.72 -19.27
N ALA A 146 -24.11 17.34 -18.23
CA ALA A 146 -22.70 17.70 -18.21
C ALA A 146 -21.79 16.46 -18.20
N SER A 147 -22.12 15.44 -17.39
CA SER A 147 -21.37 14.17 -17.32
C SER A 147 -21.36 13.44 -18.67
N THR A 148 -22.51 13.40 -19.34
CA THR A 148 -22.65 12.79 -20.67
C THR A 148 -21.81 13.54 -21.71
N ARG A 149 -21.84 14.88 -21.70
CA ARG A 149 -21.00 15.71 -22.58
C ARG A 149 -19.53 15.42 -22.37
N LEU A 150 -19.07 15.36 -21.12
CA LEU A 150 -17.68 15.08 -20.79
C LEU A 150 -17.25 13.68 -21.24
N ALA A 151 -18.09 12.67 -21.02
CA ALA A 151 -17.83 11.29 -21.43
C ALA A 151 -17.71 11.13 -22.95
N VAL A 152 -18.42 11.94 -23.74
CA VAL A 152 -18.32 11.97 -25.21
C VAL A 152 -17.10 12.76 -25.68
N ALA A 153 -16.86 13.93 -25.09
CA ALA A 153 -15.76 14.81 -25.51
C ALA A 153 -14.38 14.23 -25.18
N TRP A 154 -14.26 13.46 -24.08
CA TRP A 154 -12.97 12.97 -23.62
C TRP A 154 -12.29 11.97 -24.59
N PRO A 155 -12.97 10.95 -25.15
CA PRO A 155 -12.40 10.11 -26.21
C PRO A 155 -12.03 10.88 -27.48
N GLU A 156 -12.82 11.89 -27.86
CA GLU A 156 -12.65 12.67 -29.10
C GLU A 156 -11.58 13.77 -29.02
N ARG A 157 -10.97 13.98 -27.84
CA ARG A 157 -9.99 15.05 -27.58
C ARG A 157 -8.82 15.09 -28.56
N GLY A 158 -8.39 13.95 -29.10
CA GLY A 158 -7.28 13.86 -30.05
C GLY A 158 -7.63 14.38 -31.46
N SER A 159 -8.91 14.36 -31.85
CA SER A 159 -9.38 14.80 -33.17
C SER A 159 -10.15 16.12 -33.14
N ALA A 160 -10.91 16.39 -32.07
CA ALA A 160 -11.75 17.57 -31.92
C ALA A 160 -11.13 18.65 -31.00
N GLY A 161 -10.01 18.35 -30.35
CA GLY A 161 -9.41 19.20 -29.32
C GLY A 161 -10.17 19.16 -27.99
N ILE A 162 -9.75 19.99 -27.03
CA ILE A 162 -10.27 19.96 -25.65
C ILE A 162 -11.44 20.94 -25.39
N GLY A 163 -11.89 21.66 -26.41
CA GLY A 163 -12.88 22.74 -26.26
C GLY A 163 -14.24 22.29 -25.72
N ASP A 164 -14.79 21.20 -26.28
CA ASP A 164 -16.07 20.64 -25.82
C ASP A 164 -15.96 20.02 -24.43
N PHE A 165 -14.78 19.47 -24.10
CA PHE A 165 -14.47 18.99 -22.76
C PHE A 165 -14.48 20.16 -21.75
N ARG A 166 -13.84 21.30 -22.06
CA ARG A 166 -13.90 22.51 -21.21
C ARG A 166 -15.32 23.02 -21.00
N ARG A 167 -16.14 23.02 -22.06
CA ARG A 167 -17.56 23.40 -21.93
C ARG A 167 -18.27 22.47 -20.94
N GLY A 168 -18.05 21.16 -21.07
CA GLY A 168 -18.58 20.16 -20.13
C GLY A 168 -18.16 20.40 -18.67
N LEU A 169 -16.91 20.82 -18.43
CA LEU A 169 -16.42 21.12 -17.07
C LEU A 169 -17.12 22.35 -16.47
N ILE A 170 -17.33 23.40 -17.26
CA ILE A 170 -18.07 24.59 -16.84
C ILE A 170 -19.51 24.23 -16.46
N ASP A 171 -20.17 23.45 -17.31
CA ASP A 171 -21.54 23.01 -17.08
C ASP A 171 -21.63 22.10 -15.83
N LEU A 172 -20.63 21.24 -15.62
CA LEU A 172 -20.53 20.39 -14.44
C LEU A 172 -20.37 21.21 -13.16
N CYS A 173 -19.50 22.22 -13.14
CA CYS A 173 -19.35 23.13 -11.99
C CYS A 173 -20.66 23.87 -11.68
N GLY A 174 -21.36 24.35 -12.72
CA GLY A 174 -22.67 24.97 -12.56
C GLY A 174 -23.72 24.03 -11.95
N ALA A 175 -23.76 22.77 -12.40
CA ALA A 175 -24.63 21.75 -11.83
C ALA A 175 -24.24 21.38 -10.39
N ALA A 176 -22.95 21.31 -10.08
CA ALA A 176 -22.44 21.03 -8.74
C ALA A 176 -22.89 22.07 -7.70
N ILE A 177 -22.81 23.35 -8.07
CA ILE A 177 -23.30 24.47 -7.25
C ILE A 177 -24.80 24.32 -6.99
N ALA A 178 -25.58 23.97 -8.02
CA ALA A 178 -27.03 23.78 -7.89
C ALA A 178 -27.41 22.57 -7.03
N LEU A 179 -26.62 21.48 -7.09
CA LEU A 179 -26.80 20.30 -6.23
C LEU A 179 -26.52 20.60 -4.76
N ASN A 180 -25.66 21.59 -4.47
CA ASN A 180 -25.28 21.99 -3.12
C ASN A 180 -24.76 20.83 -2.25
N LEU A 181 -24.01 19.93 -2.88
CA LEU A 181 -23.31 18.82 -2.22
C LEU A 181 -21.81 19.13 -2.18
N PRO A 182 -21.16 19.15 -0.99
CA PRO A 182 -19.74 19.46 -0.87
C PRO A 182 -18.85 18.58 -1.76
N GLU A 183 -19.15 17.29 -1.84
CA GLU A 183 -18.34 16.32 -2.58
C GLU A 183 -18.51 16.45 -4.09
N ALA A 184 -19.72 16.79 -4.56
CA ALA A 184 -19.96 17.06 -5.97
C ALA A 184 -19.23 18.34 -6.43
N LEU A 185 -19.25 19.38 -5.59
CA LEU A 185 -18.51 20.61 -5.85
C LEU A 185 -17.00 20.36 -5.86
N HIS A 186 -16.49 19.65 -4.86
CA HIS A 186 -15.07 19.32 -4.76
C HIS A 186 -14.57 18.52 -5.97
N LEU A 187 -15.33 17.50 -6.41
CA LEU A 187 -15.00 16.73 -7.60
C LEU A 187 -14.97 17.60 -8.86
N ALA A 188 -15.98 18.46 -9.04
CA ALA A 188 -16.07 19.34 -10.20
C ALA A 188 -14.92 20.36 -10.23
N GLU A 189 -14.57 20.94 -9.10
CA GLU A 189 -13.46 21.88 -8.95
C GLU A 189 -12.10 21.21 -9.20
N ALA A 190 -11.86 20.04 -8.62
CA ALA A 190 -10.62 19.27 -8.84
C ALA A 190 -10.45 18.89 -10.32
N LEU A 191 -11.54 18.46 -10.97
CA LEU A 191 -11.52 18.12 -12.39
C LEU A 191 -11.34 19.36 -13.28
N ALA A 192 -11.96 20.49 -12.93
CA ALA A 192 -11.74 21.77 -13.59
C ALA A 192 -10.28 22.24 -13.48
N GLY A 193 -9.66 22.08 -12.31
CA GLY A 193 -8.26 22.42 -12.09
C GLY A 193 -7.28 21.56 -12.90
N VAL A 194 -7.60 20.29 -13.16
CA VAL A 194 -6.86 19.47 -14.14
C VAL A 194 -7.19 19.89 -15.57
N GLY A 195 -8.43 20.32 -15.83
CA GLY A 195 -8.84 20.90 -17.11
C GLY A 195 -7.96 22.06 -17.56
N ASP A 196 -7.51 22.91 -16.64
CA ASP A 196 -6.58 24.00 -16.93
C ASP A 196 -5.19 23.51 -17.38
N LEU A 197 -4.72 22.35 -16.89
CA LEU A 197 -3.45 21.76 -17.34
C LEU A 197 -3.52 21.28 -18.78
N LEU A 198 -4.71 20.86 -19.23
CA LEU A 198 -4.95 20.35 -20.59
C LEU A 198 -4.90 21.46 -21.66
N ASP A 199 -4.71 22.72 -21.25
CA ASP A 199 -4.36 23.82 -22.13
C ASP A 199 -3.00 23.63 -22.78
N ASP A 200 -2.09 22.89 -22.13
CA ASP A 200 -0.87 22.39 -22.71
C ASP A 200 -1.14 21.07 -23.47
N PRO A 201 -0.95 21.02 -24.81
CA PRO A 201 -1.11 19.80 -25.58
C PRO A 201 -0.26 18.62 -25.09
N ALA A 202 0.89 18.87 -24.46
CA ALA A 202 1.74 17.82 -23.92
C ALA A 202 1.06 17.09 -22.75
N MET A 203 0.28 17.81 -21.94
CA MET A 203 -0.40 17.26 -20.76
C MET A 203 -1.59 16.37 -21.12
N VAL A 204 -2.18 16.55 -22.32
CA VAL A 204 -3.33 15.77 -22.80
C VAL A 204 -3.00 14.27 -22.95
N GLU A 205 -1.75 13.95 -23.28
CA GLU A 205 -1.30 12.58 -23.52
C GLU A 205 -0.61 11.93 -22.33
N VAL A 206 -0.40 12.66 -21.24
CA VAL A 206 0.22 12.11 -20.02
C VAL A 206 -0.66 10.99 -19.43
N PRO A 207 -0.15 9.75 -19.30
CA PRO A 207 -0.96 8.61 -18.88
C PRO A 207 -1.62 8.77 -17.51
N VAL A 208 -0.93 9.40 -16.56
CA VAL A 208 -1.44 9.64 -15.20
C VAL A 208 -2.63 10.61 -15.23
N VAL A 209 -2.50 11.72 -15.96
CA VAL A 209 -3.59 12.69 -16.16
C VAL A 209 -4.76 12.00 -16.85
N ARG A 210 -4.51 11.20 -17.89
CA ARG A 210 -5.56 10.48 -18.60
C ARG A 210 -6.31 9.49 -17.72
N ALA A 211 -5.60 8.75 -16.90
CA ALA A 211 -6.18 7.79 -15.97
C ALA A 211 -6.97 8.49 -14.84
N ALA A 212 -6.48 9.63 -14.35
CA ALA A 212 -7.18 10.42 -13.33
C ALA A 212 -8.48 11.02 -13.88
N VAL A 213 -8.45 11.61 -15.08
CA VAL A 213 -9.65 12.13 -15.74
C VAL A 213 -10.64 11.01 -16.03
N ALA A 214 -10.20 9.87 -16.58
CA ALA A 214 -11.10 8.75 -16.86
C ALA A 214 -11.81 8.23 -15.59
N ALA A 215 -11.08 8.08 -14.47
CA ALA A 215 -11.66 7.69 -13.20
C ALA A 215 -12.65 8.73 -12.66
N ALA A 216 -12.37 10.01 -12.85
CA ALA A 216 -13.29 11.08 -12.47
C ALA A 216 -14.58 11.04 -13.31
N LEU A 217 -14.49 10.81 -14.62
CA LEU A 217 -15.67 10.73 -15.48
C LEU A 217 -16.57 9.53 -15.14
N GLU A 218 -15.99 8.42 -14.70
CA GLU A 218 -16.76 7.28 -14.20
C GLU A 218 -17.57 7.64 -12.95
N ILE A 219 -16.99 8.40 -12.02
CA ILE A 219 -17.69 8.85 -10.80
C ILE A 219 -18.75 9.91 -11.14
N VAL A 220 -18.41 10.87 -12.00
CA VAL A 220 -19.34 11.94 -12.42
C VAL A 220 -20.54 11.36 -13.20
N GLY A 221 -20.38 10.24 -13.90
CA GLY A 221 -21.46 9.54 -14.59
C GLY A 221 -22.43 8.78 -13.68
N ASP A 222 -22.03 8.46 -12.45
CA ASP A 222 -22.82 7.66 -11.50
C ASP A 222 -23.80 8.54 -10.69
N VAL A 223 -24.87 8.95 -11.36
CA VAL A 223 -25.90 9.83 -10.76
C VAL A 223 -26.67 9.18 -9.61
N ASP A 224 -26.78 7.85 -9.61
CA ASP A 224 -27.50 7.11 -8.57
C ASP A 224 -26.77 7.15 -7.22
N ALA A 225 -25.45 7.42 -7.25
CA ALA A 225 -24.64 7.56 -6.05
C ALA A 225 -24.70 8.95 -5.42
N LEU A 226 -25.25 9.97 -6.10
CA LEU A 226 -25.23 11.36 -5.62
C LEU A 226 -25.85 11.51 -4.23
N GLY A 227 -25.10 12.15 -3.32
CA GLY A 227 -25.53 12.38 -1.93
C GLY A 227 -25.38 11.14 -1.01
N LEU A 228 -24.96 9.98 -1.54
CA LEU A 228 -24.68 8.81 -0.72
C LEU A 228 -23.25 8.83 -0.14
N PRO A 229 -23.01 8.22 1.03
CA PRO A 229 -21.66 8.11 1.61
C PRO A 229 -20.63 7.44 0.69
N VAL A 230 -21.07 6.49 -0.15
CA VAL A 230 -20.19 5.80 -1.11
C VAL A 230 -19.66 6.74 -2.20
N PHE A 231 -20.46 7.74 -2.61
CA PHE A 231 -20.01 8.76 -3.55
C PHE A 231 -18.93 9.62 -2.92
N ALA A 232 -19.16 10.11 -1.69
CA ALA A 232 -18.17 10.89 -0.95
C ALA A 232 -16.82 10.16 -0.80
N GLN A 233 -16.85 8.86 -0.49
CA GLN A 233 -15.64 8.04 -0.36
C GLN A 233 -14.89 7.89 -1.70
N ARG A 234 -15.61 7.65 -2.79
CA ARG A 234 -15.01 7.54 -4.14
C ARG A 234 -14.43 8.87 -4.60
N VAL A 235 -15.14 9.97 -4.35
CA VAL A 235 -14.70 11.34 -4.63
C VAL A 235 -13.36 11.61 -3.94
N ALA A 236 -13.25 11.36 -2.63
CA ALA A 236 -12.03 11.64 -1.88
C ALA A 236 -10.78 10.99 -2.50
N HIS A 237 -10.89 9.75 -2.96
CA HIS A 237 -9.78 9.04 -3.60
C HIS A 237 -9.40 9.61 -4.97
N VAL A 238 -10.39 9.93 -5.81
CA VAL A 238 -10.13 10.44 -7.16
C VAL A 238 -9.66 11.89 -7.15
N VAL A 239 -10.22 12.72 -6.27
CA VAL A 239 -9.77 14.09 -6.05
C VAL A 239 -8.30 14.14 -5.69
N GLN A 240 -7.86 13.32 -4.73
CA GLN A 240 -6.45 13.25 -4.35
C GLN A 240 -5.55 12.98 -5.56
N ARG A 241 -5.97 12.10 -6.48
CA ARG A 241 -5.23 11.79 -7.70
C ARG A 241 -5.24 12.95 -8.71
N LEU A 242 -6.36 13.68 -8.82
CA LEU A 242 -6.46 14.87 -9.68
C LEU A 242 -5.57 16.01 -9.15
N GLU A 243 -5.54 16.22 -7.84
CA GLU A 243 -4.67 17.22 -7.20
C GLU A 243 -3.19 16.88 -7.38
N GLN A 244 -2.81 15.61 -7.22
CA GLN A 244 -1.45 15.14 -7.51
C GLN A 244 -1.03 15.41 -8.96
N CYS A 245 -1.95 15.39 -9.92
CA CYS A 245 -1.63 15.74 -11.31
C CYS A 245 -1.28 17.23 -11.47
N ARG A 246 -1.78 18.10 -10.58
CA ARG A 246 -1.55 19.56 -10.59
C ARG A 246 -0.29 19.95 -9.82
N GLU A 247 0.06 19.19 -8.80
CA GLU A 247 1.23 19.44 -7.95
C GLU A 247 2.52 18.81 -8.50
N ALA A 248 2.42 17.75 -9.31
CA ALA A 248 3.58 17.03 -9.78
C ALA A 248 4.31 17.76 -10.92
N GLU A 249 5.47 18.34 -10.61
CA GLU A 249 6.67 18.06 -11.41
C GLU A 249 6.85 16.53 -11.35
N GLN A 250 6.31 15.82 -12.34
CA GLN A 250 6.45 14.37 -12.36
C GLN A 250 7.94 14.04 -12.47
N PRO A 251 8.50 13.19 -11.59
CA PRO A 251 9.80 12.62 -11.89
C PRO A 251 9.68 11.91 -13.25
N PRO A 252 10.64 12.07 -14.17
CA PRO A 252 10.58 11.50 -15.52
C PRO A 252 10.48 9.96 -15.51
N VAL A 253 10.67 9.33 -14.35
CA VAL A 253 10.76 7.89 -14.15
C VAL A 253 9.67 7.37 -13.21
N SER A 254 9.13 6.20 -13.54
CA SER A 254 8.16 5.48 -12.70
C SER A 254 8.67 5.27 -11.27
N PRO A 255 7.87 5.54 -10.21
CA PRO A 255 8.27 5.31 -8.81
C PRO A 255 8.66 3.86 -8.51
N THR A 256 8.08 2.89 -9.22
CA THR A 256 8.46 1.47 -9.09
C THR A 256 9.86 1.22 -9.63
N LEU A 257 10.22 1.85 -10.76
CA LEU A 257 11.57 1.75 -11.31
C LEU A 257 12.58 2.44 -10.40
N LEU A 258 12.24 3.60 -9.83
CA LEU A 258 13.08 4.29 -8.85
C LEU A 258 13.34 3.43 -7.60
N ARG A 259 12.31 2.74 -7.08
CA ARG A 259 12.48 1.83 -5.94
C ARG A 259 13.34 0.61 -6.28
N LEU A 260 13.17 0.03 -7.46
CA LEU A 260 13.99 -1.11 -7.91
C LEU A 260 15.45 -0.69 -8.04
N PHE A 261 15.69 0.45 -8.68
CA PHE A 261 17.04 0.99 -8.83
C PHE A 261 17.68 1.37 -7.48
N ALA A 262 16.90 1.90 -6.53
CA ALA A 262 17.37 2.14 -5.17
C ALA A 262 17.79 0.86 -4.42
N VAL A 263 17.12 -0.27 -4.69
CA VAL A 263 17.54 -1.58 -4.14
C VAL A 263 18.85 -2.02 -4.78
N GLU A 264 18.96 -1.88 -6.10
CA GLU A 264 20.18 -2.22 -6.85
C GLU A 264 21.40 -1.42 -6.37
N ILE A 265 21.26 -0.11 -6.17
CA ILE A 265 22.34 0.73 -5.62
C ILE A 265 22.81 0.17 -4.28
N ARG A 266 21.90 -0.18 -3.36
CA ARG A 266 22.27 -0.72 -2.04
C ARG A 266 22.96 -2.08 -2.13
N GLU A 267 22.54 -2.93 -3.06
CA GLU A 267 23.18 -4.23 -3.29
C GLU A 267 24.60 -4.04 -3.85
N GLN A 268 24.75 -3.26 -4.91
CA GLN A 268 26.03 -3.02 -5.57
C GLN A 268 27.01 -2.25 -4.68
N THR A 269 26.56 -1.24 -3.95
CA THR A 269 27.41 -0.52 -2.99
C THR A 269 27.79 -1.39 -1.79
N GLY A 270 26.93 -2.31 -1.36
CA GLY A 270 27.26 -3.34 -0.38
C GLY A 270 28.41 -4.23 -0.85
N LEU A 271 28.30 -4.80 -2.05
CA LEU A 271 29.35 -5.64 -2.66
C LEU A 271 30.67 -4.88 -2.83
N MET A 272 30.61 -3.63 -3.30
CA MET A 272 31.81 -2.80 -3.46
C MET A 272 32.49 -2.48 -2.11
N ARG A 273 31.73 -2.28 -1.03
CA ARG A 273 32.32 -2.11 0.31
C ARG A 273 32.94 -3.40 0.86
N GLU A 274 32.30 -4.53 0.62
CA GLU A 274 32.87 -5.84 0.98
C GLU A 274 34.21 -6.06 0.27
N GLU A 275 34.30 -5.71 -1.02
CA GLU A 275 35.54 -5.79 -1.78
C GLU A 275 36.61 -4.83 -1.24
N LEU A 276 36.25 -3.57 -0.95
CA LEU A 276 37.18 -2.62 -0.32
C LEU A 276 37.68 -3.11 1.05
N ALA A 277 36.88 -3.89 1.80
CA ALA A 277 37.29 -4.47 3.08
C ALA A 277 38.29 -5.63 2.95
N CYS A 278 38.52 -6.16 1.75
CA CYS A 278 39.53 -7.18 1.51
C CYS A 278 40.96 -6.64 1.74
N LEU A 279 41.88 -7.54 2.09
CA LEU A 279 43.31 -7.21 2.26
C LEU A 279 44.02 -6.85 0.95
N ALA A 280 43.43 -7.22 -0.18
CA ALA A 280 43.91 -6.93 -1.52
C ALA A 280 42.67 -6.75 -2.42
N PRO A 281 42.07 -5.55 -2.43
CA PRO A 281 40.83 -5.30 -3.15
C PRO A 281 41.04 -5.40 -4.67
N ASP A 282 40.10 -6.04 -5.35
CA ASP A 282 40.05 -6.15 -6.80
C ASP A 282 39.38 -4.90 -7.41
N ALA A 283 40.20 -4.04 -8.00
CA ALA A 283 39.72 -2.86 -8.72
C ALA A 283 38.73 -3.20 -9.84
N GLY A 284 38.87 -4.36 -10.49
CA GLY A 284 37.97 -4.78 -11.56
C GLY A 284 36.53 -4.97 -11.08
N VAL A 285 36.35 -5.47 -9.85
CA VAL A 285 35.04 -5.64 -9.22
C VAL A 285 34.40 -4.28 -8.91
N LEU A 286 35.18 -3.35 -8.36
CA LEU A 286 34.73 -1.98 -8.07
C LEU A 286 34.32 -1.23 -9.34
N VAL A 287 35.14 -1.32 -10.39
CA VAL A 287 34.88 -0.65 -11.67
C VAL A 287 33.65 -1.23 -12.35
N ALA A 288 33.52 -2.56 -12.37
CA ALA A 288 32.37 -3.23 -12.98
C ALA A 288 31.04 -2.82 -12.30
N GLY A 289 30.96 -2.90 -10.97
CA GLY A 289 29.75 -2.52 -10.23
C GLY A 289 29.40 -1.03 -10.39
N ALA A 290 30.40 -0.16 -10.40
CA ALA A 290 30.21 1.28 -10.59
C ALA A 290 29.73 1.63 -12.01
N LEU A 291 30.26 0.97 -13.05
CA LEU A 291 29.81 1.18 -14.42
C LEU A 291 28.42 0.61 -14.68
N GLU A 292 28.07 -0.53 -14.06
CA GLU A 292 26.72 -1.09 -14.12
C GLU A 292 25.68 -0.11 -13.55
N LEU A 293 25.94 0.45 -12.37
CA LEU A 293 25.08 1.49 -11.79
C LEU A 293 25.00 2.75 -12.67
N ALA A 294 26.10 3.16 -13.30
CA ALA A 294 26.12 4.32 -14.18
C ALA A 294 25.27 4.10 -15.45
N ASP A 295 25.33 2.90 -16.04
CA ASP A 295 24.55 2.53 -17.22
C ASP A 295 23.05 2.47 -16.92
N HIS A 296 22.68 1.80 -15.82
CA HIS A 296 21.29 1.73 -15.36
C HIS A 296 20.74 3.12 -14.98
N ALA A 297 21.52 3.98 -14.32
CA ALA A 297 21.13 5.37 -14.07
C ALA A 297 20.93 6.16 -15.38
N GLY A 298 21.78 5.95 -16.39
CA GLY A 298 21.64 6.58 -17.70
C GLY A 298 20.37 6.14 -18.44
N HIS A 299 19.98 4.87 -18.36
CA HIS A 299 18.71 4.37 -18.90
C HIS A 299 17.48 4.95 -18.21
N LEU A 300 17.62 5.38 -16.97
CA LEU A 300 16.58 6.06 -16.19
C LEU A 300 16.70 7.59 -16.28
N GLU A 301 17.61 8.13 -17.09
CA GLU A 301 17.84 9.58 -17.22
C GLU A 301 18.12 10.27 -15.86
N LEU A 302 18.78 9.56 -14.93
CA LEU A 302 19.15 10.06 -13.61
C LEU A 302 20.58 10.59 -13.61
N GLU A 303 20.75 11.86 -13.96
CA GLU A 303 22.07 12.48 -14.15
C GLU A 303 22.97 12.41 -12.91
N GLY A 304 22.43 12.66 -11.71
CA GLY A 304 23.21 12.67 -10.47
C GLY A 304 23.86 11.31 -10.17
N PRO A 305 23.08 10.23 -9.99
CA PRO A 305 23.62 8.88 -9.76
C PRO A 305 24.54 8.42 -10.89
N GLN A 306 24.20 8.73 -12.14
CA GLN A 306 25.03 8.38 -13.30
C GLN A 306 26.42 9.01 -13.22
N GLN A 307 26.49 10.31 -12.95
CA GLN A 307 27.76 11.04 -12.88
C GLN A 307 28.62 10.55 -11.72
N LEU A 308 28.01 10.34 -10.54
CA LEU A 308 28.71 9.89 -9.35
C LEU A 308 29.25 8.46 -9.50
N ALA A 309 28.43 7.53 -10.01
CA ALA A 309 28.86 6.15 -10.24
C ALA A 309 29.98 6.08 -11.31
N ALA A 310 29.88 6.87 -12.38
CA ALA A 310 30.94 6.95 -13.38
C ALA A 310 32.23 7.59 -12.82
N ALA A 311 32.13 8.54 -11.90
CA ALA A 311 33.29 9.13 -11.23
C ALA A 311 33.97 8.13 -10.29
N LEU A 312 33.19 7.33 -9.55
CA LEU A 312 33.69 6.25 -8.71
C LEU A 312 34.46 5.20 -9.52
N ALA A 313 33.92 4.78 -10.67
CA ALA A 313 34.62 3.85 -11.58
C ALA A 313 36.00 4.38 -11.99
N ARG A 314 36.08 5.64 -12.44
CA ARG A 314 37.35 6.27 -12.84
C ARG A 314 38.35 6.40 -11.69
N ALA A 315 37.87 6.67 -10.47
CA ALA A 315 38.72 6.74 -9.28
C ALA A 315 39.33 5.36 -8.96
N ALA A 316 38.52 4.30 -9.00
CA ALA A 316 39.01 2.93 -8.79
C ALA A 316 40.02 2.48 -9.88
N GLU A 317 39.78 2.81 -11.15
CA GLU A 317 40.72 2.53 -12.25
C GLU A 317 42.07 3.22 -12.05
N ARG A 318 42.07 4.50 -11.65
CA ARG A 318 43.30 5.27 -11.39
C ARG A 318 44.10 4.69 -10.23
N ALA A 319 43.43 4.36 -9.13
CA ALA A 319 44.07 3.73 -7.97
C ALA A 319 44.74 2.39 -8.35
N ALA A 320 44.09 1.60 -9.20
CA ALA A 320 44.65 0.35 -9.72
C ALA A 320 45.87 0.58 -10.61
N ALA A 321 45.82 1.57 -11.50
CA ALA A 321 46.93 1.94 -12.39
C ALA A 321 48.16 2.48 -11.62
N GLY A 322 47.90 3.24 -10.55
CA GLY A 322 48.92 3.73 -9.61
C GLY A 322 49.66 2.61 -8.90
N ALA A 323 48.93 1.60 -8.39
CA ALA A 323 49.51 0.41 -7.75
C ALA A 323 50.41 -0.42 -8.69
N MET A 324 50.14 -0.39 -10.00
CA MET A 324 50.91 -1.12 -11.03
C MET A 324 52.14 -0.35 -11.55
N GLY A 325 52.38 0.89 -11.10
CA GLY A 325 53.57 1.68 -11.47
C GLY A 325 53.63 2.08 -12.96
N MET A 326 52.48 2.13 -13.65
CA MET A 326 52.40 2.33 -15.10
C MET A 326 52.21 3.80 -15.55
N ALA A 327 52.41 4.80 -14.67
CA ALA A 327 52.31 6.21 -15.03
C ALA A 327 53.70 6.87 -15.18
N GLY A 328 54.07 7.22 -16.41
CA GLY A 328 55.31 7.93 -16.76
C GLY A 328 55.30 9.45 -16.47
N SER A 329 54.60 9.91 -15.45
CA SER A 329 54.57 11.32 -15.02
C SER A 329 54.47 11.42 -13.50
N ALA A 330 54.95 12.53 -12.94
CA ALA A 330 55.44 12.72 -11.56
C ALA A 330 54.42 12.60 -10.40
N GLU A 331 53.28 11.93 -10.56
CA GLU A 331 52.33 11.63 -9.50
C GLU A 331 52.12 10.12 -9.49
N ALA A 332 52.80 9.45 -8.56
CA ALA A 332 52.61 8.03 -8.31
C ALA A 332 51.23 7.85 -7.67
N GLY A 333 50.23 7.48 -8.47
CA GLY A 333 48.89 7.20 -7.96
C GLY A 333 48.94 6.18 -6.83
N GLU A 334 48.26 6.49 -5.74
CA GLU A 334 48.22 5.65 -4.56
C GLU A 334 47.30 4.44 -4.81
N GLY A 335 47.69 3.26 -4.35
CA GLY A 335 46.90 2.04 -4.52
C GLY A 335 45.58 2.10 -3.75
N LEU A 336 44.66 1.16 -4.04
CA LEU A 336 43.37 1.05 -3.33
C LEU A 336 43.50 0.89 -1.80
N ASP A 337 44.65 0.42 -1.33
CA ASP A 337 44.97 0.30 0.10
C ASP A 337 45.34 1.64 0.77
N HIS A 338 45.50 2.72 -0.01
CA HIS A 338 45.84 4.02 0.53
C HIS A 338 44.65 4.62 1.28
N PRO A 339 44.86 5.13 2.51
CA PRO A 339 43.76 5.60 3.36
C PRO A 339 42.93 6.72 2.71
N GLU A 340 43.57 7.66 2.00
CA GLU A 340 42.86 8.80 1.39
C GLU A 340 42.02 8.35 0.18
N VAL A 341 42.58 7.49 -0.69
CA VAL A 341 41.86 6.89 -1.83
C VAL A 341 40.67 6.06 -1.33
N ARG A 342 40.88 5.26 -0.28
CA ARG A 342 39.84 4.43 0.32
C ARG A 342 38.72 5.27 0.92
N GLU A 343 39.05 6.32 1.67
CA GLU A 343 38.08 7.23 2.27
C GLU A 343 37.22 7.91 1.20
N LEU A 344 37.84 8.37 0.10
CA LEU A 344 37.13 8.96 -1.03
C LEU A 344 36.14 7.99 -1.70
N LEU A 345 36.55 6.73 -1.91
CA LEU A 345 35.68 5.70 -2.47
C LEU A 345 34.53 5.37 -1.50
N GLU A 346 34.79 5.25 -0.20
CA GLU A 346 33.76 5.00 0.82
C GLU A 346 32.75 6.17 0.91
N MET A 347 33.21 7.42 0.80
CA MET A 347 32.34 8.60 0.73
C MET A 347 31.43 8.58 -0.49
N ALA A 348 31.96 8.24 -1.66
CA ALA A 348 31.18 8.17 -2.89
C ALA A 348 30.11 7.06 -2.84
N LEU A 349 30.43 5.90 -2.23
CA LEU A 349 29.46 4.83 -1.98
C LEU A 349 28.35 5.26 -1.01
N ALA A 350 28.69 6.00 0.05
CA ALA A 350 27.72 6.53 1.01
C ALA A 350 26.79 7.58 0.39
N GLU A 351 27.31 8.41 -0.51
CA GLU A 351 26.49 9.38 -1.25
C GLU A 351 25.51 8.65 -2.20
N LEU A 352 25.95 7.61 -2.92
CA LEU A 352 25.05 6.79 -3.73
C LEU A 352 23.91 6.18 -2.91
N GLU A 353 24.18 5.68 -1.70
CA GLU A 353 23.13 5.18 -0.79
C GLU A 353 22.18 6.27 -0.32
N THR A 354 22.70 7.47 -0.03
CA THR A 354 21.87 8.63 0.33
C THR A 354 20.92 8.97 -0.81
N MET A 355 21.40 8.94 -2.06
CA MET A 355 20.57 9.11 -3.25
C MET A 355 19.53 7.99 -3.39
N ALA A 356 19.88 6.74 -3.06
CA ALA A 356 18.94 5.61 -3.04
C ALA A 356 17.82 5.78 -2.01
N ASP A 357 18.10 6.39 -0.86
CA ASP A 357 17.07 6.70 0.15
C ASP A 357 16.11 7.79 -0.34
N PHE A 358 16.60 8.81 -1.04
CA PHE A 358 15.75 9.81 -1.71
C PHE A 358 14.85 9.17 -2.77
N MET A 359 15.40 8.28 -3.60
CA MET A 359 14.63 7.55 -4.62
C MET A 359 13.56 6.64 -4.01
N ALA A 360 13.87 5.97 -2.89
CA ALA A 360 12.90 5.17 -2.15
C ALA A 360 11.76 6.01 -1.54
N ALA A 361 12.04 7.26 -1.20
CA ALA A 361 11.08 8.26 -0.72
C ALA A 361 10.37 9.04 -1.85
N GLU A 362 10.52 8.61 -3.12
CA GLU A 362 9.91 9.22 -4.32
C GLU A 362 10.35 10.67 -4.56
N ARG A 363 11.61 11.00 -4.25
CA ARG A 363 12.24 12.31 -4.51
C ARG A 363 13.41 12.16 -5.48
N LEU A 364 13.59 13.15 -6.36
CA LEU A 364 14.75 13.17 -7.27
C LEU A 364 16.02 13.54 -6.50
N PRO A 365 17.08 12.71 -6.56
CA PRO A 365 18.34 13.01 -5.92
C PRO A 365 19.19 13.93 -6.81
N LEU A 366 19.87 14.91 -6.20
CA LEU A 366 20.93 15.68 -6.83
C LEU A 366 22.27 15.18 -6.27
N ALA A 367 23.28 15.02 -7.13
CA ALA A 367 24.62 14.70 -6.66
C ALA A 367 25.24 15.91 -5.97
N SER A 368 25.99 15.69 -4.90
CA SER A 368 26.79 16.74 -4.28
C SER A 368 27.97 17.16 -5.19
N ASP A 369 27.97 18.42 -5.63
CA ASP A 369 29.04 19.00 -6.48
C ASP A 369 30.42 18.89 -5.82
N ASP A 370 30.49 18.94 -4.49
CA ASP A 370 31.75 18.84 -3.73
C ASP A 370 32.39 17.45 -3.90
N ILE A 371 31.59 16.38 -3.91
CA ILE A 371 32.09 15.00 -4.04
C ILE A 371 32.54 14.73 -5.47
N LEU A 372 31.78 15.21 -6.47
CA LEU A 372 32.19 15.12 -7.87
C LEU A 372 33.50 15.86 -8.12
N HIS A 373 33.70 17.01 -7.47
CA HIS A 373 34.95 17.77 -7.58
C HIS A 373 36.13 17.06 -6.92
N MET A 374 35.94 16.46 -5.73
CA MET A 374 36.98 15.68 -5.05
C MET A 374 37.36 14.44 -5.84
N LEU A 375 36.41 13.73 -6.46
CA LEU A 375 36.72 12.59 -7.32
C LEU A 375 37.38 13.03 -8.64
N ALA A 376 37.26 14.29 -9.06
CA ALA A 376 37.87 14.81 -10.28
C ALA A 376 39.27 15.41 -10.08
N GLN A 377 39.62 15.83 -8.86
CA GLN A 377 40.95 16.32 -8.50
C GLN A 377 41.75 15.21 -7.84
N ASP A 378 42.73 14.70 -8.61
CA ASP A 378 43.82 13.73 -8.36
C ASP A 378 43.81 12.71 -9.52
#